data_AF-A0A143PE05-F1
#
_entry.id   AF-A0A143PE05-F1
#
_cell.length_a   1.000
_cell.length_b   1.000
_cell.length_c   1.000
_cell.angle_alpha   90.00
_cell.angle_beta   90.00
_cell.angle_gamma   90.00
#
_symmetry.space_group_name_H-M   'P 1'
#
loop_
_entity.id
_entity.type
_entity.pdbx_description
1 polymer ?
#
loop_
_entity_poly.entity_id
_entity_poly.type
_entity_poly.pdbx_seq_one_letter_code
_entity_poly.pdbx_strand_id
1 'polypeptide(L)'
;MSEKDNKMSHSEAGKLGGEKTSEEYNKDHYQEIGREGGEKTASEKGKEFYEEIGKEGGDKTASEHDKEYYEKIGKKGGDATSKEKDKEFYEDIGRKGGEANSKYEK
;
A
#
# COMPACT_ATOMS: atom_id res chain seq x y z
N MET A 1 14.05 17.37 -50.66
CA MET A 1 14.73 16.68 -49.53
C MET A 1 13.92 17.01 -48.29
N SER A 2 13.46 15.98 -47.58
CA SER A 2 12.47 16.12 -46.50
C SER A 2 13.15 16.59 -45.22
N GLU A 3 12.86 17.81 -44.78
CA GLU A 3 13.13 18.26 -43.42
C GLU A 3 12.17 17.50 -42.50
N LYS A 4 12.58 16.33 -42.03
CA LYS A 4 11.93 15.71 -40.88
C LYS A 4 12.28 16.59 -39.70
N ASP A 5 11.34 17.46 -39.32
CA ASP A 5 11.32 18.19 -38.08
C ASP A 5 11.90 17.33 -36.96
N ASN A 6 13.03 17.76 -36.40
CA ASN A 6 13.64 17.19 -35.20
C ASN A 6 12.79 17.60 -33.98
N LYS A 7 11.53 17.18 -33.99
CA LYS A 7 10.52 17.53 -33.01
C LYS A 7 10.50 16.43 -31.96
N MET A 8 11.05 16.76 -30.80
CA MET A 8 11.06 15.89 -29.63
C MET A 8 9.63 15.39 -29.34
N SER A 9 9.50 14.10 -29.06
CA SER A 9 8.23 13.49 -28.69
C SER A 9 7.75 13.99 -27.32
N HIS A 10 6.44 13.98 -27.09
CA HIS A 10 5.86 14.29 -25.77
C HIS A 10 6.41 13.37 -24.67
N SER A 11 6.66 12.11 -25.00
CA SER A 11 7.25 11.14 -24.07
C SER A 11 8.70 11.50 -23.73
N GLU A 12 9.48 11.92 -24.72
CA GLU A 12 10.88 12.34 -24.55
C GLU A 12 10.98 13.63 -23.72
N ALA A 13 10.10 14.60 -23.99
CA ALA A 13 10.01 15.83 -23.20
C ALA A 13 9.62 15.54 -21.74
N GLY A 14 8.67 14.62 -21.51
CA GLY A 14 8.26 14.20 -20.17
C GLY A 14 9.41 13.51 -19.40
N LYS A 15 10.14 12.61 -20.07
CA LYS A 15 11.31 11.94 -19.48
C LYS A 15 12.40 12.95 -19.11
N LEU A 16 12.75 13.86 -20.03
CA LEU A 16 13.77 14.86 -19.82
C LEU A 16 13.42 15.83 -18.67
N GLY A 17 12.13 16.20 -18.56
CA GLY A 17 11.63 17.00 -17.45
C GLY A 17 11.72 16.27 -16.11
N GLY A 18 11.39 14.98 -16.08
CA GLY A 18 11.53 14.13 -14.90
C GLY A 18 12.98 13.97 -14.46
N GLU A 19 13.89 13.71 -15.40
CA GLU A 19 15.33 13.59 -15.14
C GLU A 19 15.89 14.88 -14.53
N LYS A 20 15.61 16.05 -15.13
CA LYS A 20 16.01 17.34 -14.57
C LYS A 20 15.46 17.59 -13.16
N THR A 21 14.19 17.28 -12.95
CA THR A 21 13.56 17.47 -11.63
C THR A 21 14.22 16.54 -10.59
N SER A 22 14.56 15.31 -10.96
CA SER A 22 15.23 14.37 -10.06
C SER A 22 16.68 14.75 -9.74
N GLU A 23 17.34 15.53 -10.59
CA GLU A 23 18.68 16.09 -10.34
C GLU A 23 18.62 17.31 -9.41
N GLU A 24 17.54 18.11 -9.50
CA GLU A 24 17.36 19.32 -8.69
C GLU A 24 16.84 19.02 -7.28
N TYR A 25 15.99 18.01 -7.13
CA TYR A 25 15.26 17.74 -5.89
C TYR A 25 15.62 16.39 -5.27
N ASN A 26 15.71 16.37 -3.94
CA ASN A 26 16.04 15.19 -3.17
C ASN A 26 14.79 14.41 -2.74
N LYS A 27 15.01 13.28 -2.05
CA LYS A 27 13.94 12.43 -1.53
C LYS A 27 12.93 13.20 -0.65
N ASP A 28 13.40 14.12 0.18
CA ASP A 28 12.55 14.84 1.13
C ASP A 28 11.54 15.74 0.40
N HIS A 29 11.95 16.37 -0.70
CA HIS A 29 11.06 17.17 -1.55
C HIS A 29 9.88 16.35 -2.10
N TYR A 30 10.15 15.15 -2.63
CA TYR A 30 9.10 14.26 -3.13
C TYR A 30 8.20 13.71 -2.02
N GLN A 31 8.77 13.47 -0.82
CA GLN A 31 7.97 13.08 0.34
C GLN A 31 7.03 14.20 0.79
N GLU A 32 7.49 15.45 0.77
CA GLU A 32 6.68 16.61 1.10
C GLU A 32 5.53 16.79 0.10
N ILE A 33 5.80 16.74 -1.21
CA ILE A 33 4.76 16.79 -2.25
C ILE A 33 3.74 15.66 -2.06
N GLY A 34 4.22 14.43 -1.78
CA GLY A 34 3.35 13.30 -1.52
C GLY A 34 2.46 13.49 -0.29
N ARG A 35 3.02 14.06 0.79
CA ARG A 35 2.28 14.38 2.01
C ARG A 35 1.22 15.44 1.74
N GLU A 36 1.57 16.55 1.10
CA GLU A 36 0.62 17.62 0.78
C GLU A 36 -0.53 17.13 -0.10
N GLY A 37 -0.22 16.32 -1.12
CA GLY A 37 -1.25 15.69 -1.97
C GLY A 37 -2.17 14.77 -1.18
N GLY A 38 -1.61 13.99 -0.25
CA GLY A 38 -2.37 13.12 0.65
C GLY A 38 -3.26 13.91 1.62
N GLU A 39 -2.74 14.96 2.25
CA GLU A 39 -3.48 15.84 3.16
C GLU A 39 -4.63 16.56 2.46
N LYS A 40 -4.37 17.08 1.25
CA LYS A 40 -5.41 17.69 0.43
C LYS A 40 -6.50 16.68 0.07
N THR A 41 -6.10 15.49 -0.37
CA THR A 41 -7.06 14.42 -0.69
C THR A 41 -7.88 14.05 0.55
N ALA A 42 -7.25 13.89 1.72
CA ALA A 42 -7.96 13.58 2.96
C ALA A 42 -8.90 14.69 3.44
N SER A 43 -8.54 15.96 3.18
CA SER A 43 -9.40 17.11 3.50
C SER A 43 -10.60 17.23 2.55
N GLU A 44 -10.43 16.88 1.27
CA GLU A 44 -11.48 16.95 0.26
C GLU A 44 -12.37 15.70 0.25
N LYS A 45 -11.76 14.54 0.54
CA LYS A 45 -12.36 13.22 0.49
C LYS A 45 -12.47 12.68 1.91
N GLY A 46 -13.70 12.58 2.39
CA GLY A 46 -13.99 12.04 3.70
C GLY A 46 -13.74 10.53 3.81
N LYS A 47 -14.06 9.97 4.97
CA LYS A 47 -13.87 8.56 5.33
C LYS A 47 -14.41 7.57 4.28
N GLU A 48 -15.57 7.85 3.71
CA GLU A 48 -16.24 6.99 2.71
C GLU A 48 -15.37 6.74 1.48
N PHE A 49 -14.60 7.74 1.03
CA PHE A 49 -13.68 7.57 -0.10
C PHE A 49 -12.60 6.53 0.19
N TYR A 50 -12.01 6.57 1.39
CA TYR A 50 -10.99 5.61 1.79
C TYR A 50 -11.54 4.20 2.01
N GLU A 51 -12.79 4.11 2.50
CA GLU A 51 -13.49 2.83 2.61
C GLU A 51 -13.77 2.22 1.23
N GLU A 52 -14.19 3.04 0.26
CA GLU A 52 -14.47 2.60 -1.11
C GLU A 52 -13.20 2.11 -1.81
N ILE A 53 -12.12 2.90 -1.81
CA ILE A 53 -10.85 2.49 -2.45
C ILE A 53 -10.23 1.27 -1.75
N GLY A 54 -10.39 1.17 -0.42
CA GLY A 54 -9.93 0.01 0.35
C GLY A 54 -10.70 -1.25 -0.02
N LYS A 55 -12.03 -1.13 -0.17
CA LYS A 55 -12.89 -2.21 -0.62
C LYS A 55 -12.56 -2.63 -2.05
N GLU A 56 -12.43 -1.69 -2.98
CA GLU A 56 -12.10 -2.00 -4.38
C GLU A 56 -10.74 -2.69 -4.50
N GLY A 57 -9.73 -2.23 -3.76
CA GLY A 57 -8.42 -2.88 -3.69
C GLY A 57 -8.49 -4.30 -3.12
N GLY A 58 -9.32 -4.50 -2.08
CA GLY A 58 -9.59 -5.81 -1.50
C GLY A 58 -10.29 -6.76 -2.49
N ASP A 59 -11.36 -6.29 -3.14
CA ASP A 59 -12.15 -7.05 -4.11
C ASP A 59 -11.30 -7.45 -5.31
N LYS A 60 -10.47 -6.54 -5.82
CA LYS A 60 -9.51 -6.85 -6.89
C LYS A 60 -8.53 -7.93 -6.47
N THR A 61 -7.91 -7.79 -5.31
CA THR A 61 -6.97 -8.77 -4.76
C THR A 61 -7.64 -10.14 -4.57
N ALA A 62 -8.88 -10.17 -4.08
CA ALA A 62 -9.67 -11.39 -3.91
C ALA A 62 -10.04 -12.05 -5.25
N SER A 63 -10.26 -11.25 -6.30
CA SER A 63 -10.55 -11.76 -7.65
C SER A 63 -9.33 -12.29 -8.40
N GLU A 64 -8.15 -11.70 -8.17
CA GLU A 64 -6.90 -12.04 -8.87
C GLU A 64 -6.14 -13.21 -8.22
N HIS A 65 -6.43 -13.52 -6.96
CA HIS A 65 -5.68 -14.50 -6.19
C HIS A 65 -6.52 -15.67 -5.68
N ASP A 66 -5.90 -16.84 -5.65
CA ASP A 66 -6.52 -18.09 -5.23
C ASP A 66 -6.17 -18.44 -3.77
N LYS A 67 -6.68 -19.58 -3.31
CA LYS A 67 -6.44 -20.09 -1.97
C LYS A 67 -4.96 -20.28 -1.66
N GLU A 68 -4.16 -20.74 -2.63
CA GLU A 68 -2.73 -21.00 -2.43
C GLU A 68 -1.96 -19.71 -2.16
N TYR A 69 -2.32 -18.62 -2.84
CA TYR A 69 -1.78 -17.29 -2.54
C TYR A 69 -2.00 -16.89 -1.07
N TYR A 70 -3.24 -17.01 -0.58
CA TYR A 70 -3.57 -16.65 0.81
C TYR A 70 -2.89 -17.55 1.84
N GLU A 71 -2.79 -18.85 1.57
CA GLU A 71 -2.05 -19.80 2.41
C GLU A 71 -0.56 -19.43 2.49
N LYS A 72 0.04 -19.05 1.36
CA LYS A 72 1.45 -18.67 1.29
C LYS A 72 1.73 -17.40 2.08
N ILE A 73 0.90 -16.36 1.96
CA ILE A 73 1.10 -15.12 2.73
C ILE A 73 0.81 -15.34 4.22
N GLY A 74 -0.18 -16.15 4.57
CA GLY A 74 -0.48 -16.54 5.94
C GLY A 74 0.67 -17.28 6.59
N LYS A 75 1.25 -18.26 5.88
CA LYS A 75 2.44 -19.00 6.33
C LYS A 75 3.62 -18.07 6.55
N LYS A 76 3.91 -17.16 5.62
CA LYS A 76 4.98 -16.17 5.78
C LYS A 76 4.79 -15.30 7.02
N GLY A 77 3.56 -14.84 7.28
CA GLY A 77 3.25 -14.06 8.48
C GLY A 77 3.43 -14.85 9.78
N GLY A 78 3.00 -16.11 9.79
CA GLY A 78 3.21 -17.02 10.92
C GLY A 78 4.69 -17.34 11.16
N ASP A 79 5.46 -17.58 10.11
CA ASP A 79 6.91 -17.85 10.18
C ASP A 79 7.68 -16.62 10.67
N ALA A 80 7.29 -15.41 10.28
CA ALA A 80 7.87 -14.18 10.82
C ALA A 80 7.55 -14.02 12.31
N THR A 81 6.28 -14.17 12.68
CA THR A 81 5.83 -14.03 14.08
C THR A 81 6.51 -15.05 15.00
N SER A 82 6.60 -16.32 14.58
CA SER A 82 7.20 -17.40 15.39
C SER A 82 8.71 -17.25 15.58
N LYS A 83 9.40 -16.52 14.71
CA LYS A 83 10.82 -16.19 14.88
C LYS A 83 11.04 -15.06 15.89
N GLU A 84 10.10 -14.12 15.97
CA GLU A 84 10.23 -12.94 16.81
C GLU A 84 9.58 -13.08 18.19
N LYS A 85 8.61 -13.99 18.32
CA LYS A 85 7.76 -14.13 19.52
C LYS A 85 8.04 -15.41 20.27
N ASP A 86 7.87 -15.31 21.57
CA ASP A 86 8.10 -16.37 22.55
C ASP A 86 6.77 -16.97 23.04
N LYS A 87 6.88 -17.94 23.96
CA LYS A 87 5.72 -18.70 24.46
C LYS A 87 4.68 -17.79 25.13
N GLU A 88 5.11 -16.77 25.87
CA GLU A 88 4.22 -15.84 26.58
C GLU A 88 3.32 -15.07 25.62
N PHE A 89 3.84 -14.69 24.45
CA PHE A 89 3.05 -14.05 23.40
C PHE A 89 1.88 -14.95 22.94
N TYR A 90 2.15 -16.23 22.69
CA TYR A 90 1.12 -17.19 22.24
C TYR A 90 0.08 -17.47 23.33
N GLU A 91 0.50 -17.52 24.60
CA GLU A 91 -0.41 -17.67 25.74
C GLU A 91 -1.32 -16.44 25.90
N ASP A 92 -0.77 -15.23 25.73
CA ASP A 92 -1.55 -13.98 25.82
C ASP A 92 -2.59 -13.86 24.70
N ILE A 93 -2.23 -14.13 23.44
CA ILE A 93 -3.20 -14.09 22.33
C ILE A 93 -4.25 -15.21 22.48
N GLY A 94 -3.88 -16.38 23.00
CA GLY A 94 -4.81 -17.47 23.27
C GLY A 94 -5.84 -17.09 24.34
N ARG A 95 -5.39 -16.49 25.44
CA ARG A 95 -6.26 -15.95 26.49
C ARG A 95 -7.20 -14.86 25.95
N LYS A 96 -6.66 -13.88 25.21
CA LYS A 96 -7.47 -12.81 24.60
C LYS A 96 -8.53 -13.36 23.64
N GLY A 97 -8.20 -14.37 22.85
CA GLY A 97 -9.16 -15.06 21.97
C GLY A 97 -10.25 -15.80 22.74
N GLY A 98 -9.90 -16.49 23.84
CA GLY A 98 -10.84 -17.17 24.71
C GLY A 98 -11.80 -16.20 25.42
N GLU A 99 -11.28 -15.10 25.96
CA GLU A 99 -12.07 -14.05 26.60
C GLU A 99 -13.05 -13.39 25.62
N ALA A 100 -12.63 -13.14 24.38
CA ALA A 100 -13.49 -12.59 23.34
C ALA A 100 -14.69 -13.52 23.06
N ASN A 101 -14.47 -14.82 22.89
CA ASN A 101 -15.56 -15.79 22.69
C ASN A 101 -16.50 -15.87 23.90
N SER A 102 -15.97 -15.84 25.13
CA SER A 102 -16.79 -15.92 26.34
C SER A 102 -17.72 -14.71 26.55
N LYS A 103 -17.45 -13.58 25.91
CA LYS A 103 -18.27 -12.36 25.96
C LYS A 103 -19.48 -12.40 25.02
N TYR A 104 -19.49 -13.29 24.03
CA TYR A 104 -20.62 -13.48 23.11
C TYR A 104 -21.57 -14.61 23.53
N GLU A 105 -21.24 -15.36 24.59
CA GLU A 105 -22.04 -16.47 25.14
C GLU A 105 -22.85 -16.08 26.41
N LYS A 106 -22.92 -14.79 26.77
CA LYS A 106 -23.73 -14.25 27.88
C LYS A 106 -24.76 -13.25 27.38
#